data_AF-A0A5K0ZGA1-F1
#
_entry.id   AF-A0A5K0ZGA1-F1
#
_cell.length_a   1.000
_cell.length_b   1.000
_cell.length_c   1.000
_cell.angle_alpha   90.00
_cell.angle_beta   90.00
_cell.angle_gamma   90.00
#
_symmetry.space_group_name_H-M   'P 1'
#
loop_
_entity.id
_entity.type
_entity.pdbx_description
1 polymer ?
#
loop_
_entity_poly.entity_id
_entity_poly.type
_entity_poly.pdbx_seq_one_letter_code
_entity_poly.pdbx_strand_id
1 'polypeptide(L)' 'KVRYERETSLLDINGPNQNGTNHEVAMVRLRTVQTATDNFSESNKLGQGGFGPVYK' A
#
# COMPACT_ATOMS: atom_id res chain seq x y z
N LYS A 1 -31.20 -4.37 11.42
CA LYS A 1 -30.53 -4.37 10.10
C LYS A 1 -29.99 -2.97 9.85
N VAL A 2 -28.70 -2.71 10.14
CA VAL A 2 -28.07 -1.39 9.98
C VAL A 2 -26.89 -1.57 9.03
N ARG A 3 -26.84 -0.70 8.02
CA ARG A 3 -25.88 -0.72 6.90
C ARG A 3 -24.49 -0.32 7.39
N TYR A 4 -23.49 -0.72 6.62
CA TYR A 4 -22.07 -0.65 6.93
C TYR A 4 -21.46 0.58 6.26
N GLU A 5 -20.96 1.54 7.04
CA GLU A 5 -20.14 2.63 6.53
C GLU A 5 -18.89 2.71 7.41
N ARG A 6 -17.79 2.15 6.92
CA ARG A 6 -16.46 2.40 7.49
C ARG A 6 -16.01 3.74 6.96
N GLU A 7 -16.12 4.78 7.75
CA GLU A 7 -15.48 6.06 7.51
C GLU A 7 -13.96 5.85 7.56
N THR A 8 -13.32 5.79 6.40
CA THR A 8 -11.90 6.10 6.32
C THR A 8 -11.83 7.62 6.39
N SER A 9 -11.58 8.19 7.57
CA SER A 9 -11.33 9.62 7.71
C SER A 9 -10.26 10.01 6.70
N LEU A 10 -10.66 10.79 5.71
CA LEU A 10 -9.75 11.38 4.75
C LEU A 10 -8.77 12.26 5.53
N LEU A 11 -7.51 12.18 5.14
CA LEU A 11 -6.34 12.68 5.87
C LEU A 11 -6.41 14.20 6.13
N ASP A 12 -6.72 14.61 7.36
CA ASP A 12 -6.51 15.99 7.82
C ASP A 12 -5.13 16.12 8.48
N ILE A 13 -4.12 16.43 7.67
CA ILE A 13 -2.78 16.80 8.17
C ILE A 13 -2.71 18.33 8.21
N ASN A 14 -3.36 18.95 9.21
CA ASN A 14 -3.32 20.39 9.38
C ASN A 14 -1.88 20.88 9.66
N GLY A 15 -1.20 21.34 8.61
CA GLY A 15 0.01 22.15 8.64
C GLY A 15 0.15 22.87 7.28
N PRO A 16 0.26 24.22 7.24
CA PRO A 16 0.28 24.91 5.96
C PRO A 16 1.68 24.78 5.36
N ASN A 17 1.82 24.03 4.28
CA ASN A 17 2.96 24.21 3.38
C ASN A 17 2.53 24.18 1.92
N GLN A 18 2.86 25.27 1.24
CA GLN A 18 2.56 25.60 -0.13
C GLN A 18 3.64 25.01 -1.05
N ASN A 19 3.23 24.54 -2.23
CA ASN A 19 4.03 24.13 -3.40
C ASN A 19 4.79 22.79 -3.38
N GLY A 20 4.34 21.86 -4.24
CA GLY A 20 5.14 20.77 -4.82
C GLY A 20 4.41 19.43 -4.93
N THR A 21 3.76 19.18 -6.08
CA THR A 21 3.18 17.88 -6.54
C THR A 21 2.85 16.83 -5.47
N ASN A 22 1.61 16.91 -4.96
CA ASN A 22 1.01 15.95 -4.04
C ASN A 22 0.98 14.53 -4.65
N HIS A 23 2.04 13.74 -4.46
CA HIS A 23 2.04 12.32 -4.79
C HIS A 23 1.20 11.61 -3.74
N GLU A 24 -0.07 11.37 -4.06
CA GLU A 24 -0.94 10.52 -3.26
C GLU A 24 -0.30 9.13 -3.13
N VAL A 25 0.17 8.80 -1.93
CA VAL A 25 0.70 7.47 -1.63
C VAL A 25 -0.49 6.53 -1.41
N ALA A 26 -0.70 5.60 -2.34
CA ALA A 26 -1.73 4.58 -2.19
C ALA A 26 -1.40 3.64 -1.03
N MET A 27 -2.29 3.59 -0.03
CA MET A 27 -2.17 2.61 1.05
C MET A 27 -2.75 1.26 0.60
N VAL A 28 -1.94 0.21 0.71
CA VAL A 28 -2.35 -1.18 0.43
C VAL A 28 -2.35 -2.01 1.72
N ARG A 29 -3.32 -2.92 1.86
CA ARG A 29 -3.36 -3.85 2.99
C ARG A 29 -2.32 -4.94 2.81
N LEU A 30 -1.59 -5.30 3.88
CA LEU A 30 -0.61 -6.38 3.84
C LEU A 30 -1.20 -7.70 3.32
N ARG A 31 -2.43 -8.04 3.72
CA ARG A 31 -3.14 -9.23 3.22
C ARG A 31 -3.26 -9.22 1.69
N THR A 32 -3.51 -8.06 1.09
CA THR A 32 -3.60 -7.92 -0.37
C THR A 32 -2.26 -8.26 -1.02
N VAL A 33 -1.15 -7.76 -0.45
CA VAL A 33 0.21 -8.07 -0.92
C VAL A 33 0.49 -9.57 -0.79
N GLN A 34 0.18 -10.17 0.38
CA GLN A 34 0.36 -11.60 0.60
C GLN A 34 -0.42 -12.45 -0.40
N THR A 35 -1.68 -12.11 -0.69
CA THR A 35 -2.45 -12.85 -1.69
C THR A 35 -1.88 -12.68 -3.10
N ALA A 36 -1.45 -11.47 -3.47
CA ALA A 36 -0.90 -11.21 -4.79
C ALA A 36 0.42 -11.96 -5.03
N THR A 37 1.28 -12.03 -4.02
CA THR A 37 2.59 -12.69 -4.12
C THR A 37 2.56 -14.19 -3.81
N ASP A 38 1.38 -14.78 -3.60
CA ASP A 38 1.22 -16.15 -3.09
C ASP A 38 2.08 -16.40 -1.84
N ASN A 39 1.84 -15.58 -0.81
CA ASN A 39 2.58 -15.54 0.44
C ASN A 39 4.10 -15.44 0.26
N PHE A 40 4.54 -14.59 -0.69
CA PHE A 40 5.96 -14.40 -1.04
C PHE A 40 6.66 -15.68 -1.53
N SER A 41 5.92 -16.54 -2.25
CA SER A 41 6.47 -17.75 -2.87
C SER A 41 7.65 -17.43 -3.79
N GLU A 42 8.69 -18.26 -3.76
CA GLU A 42 9.85 -18.14 -4.64
C GLU A 42 9.46 -18.26 -6.13
N SER A 43 8.35 -18.93 -6.46
CA SER A 43 7.85 -18.99 -7.84
C SER A 43 7.41 -17.64 -8.39
N ASN A 44 7.08 -16.68 -7.51
CA ASN A 44 6.72 -15.31 -7.87
C ASN A 44 7.88 -14.33 -7.68
N LYS A 45 9.06 -14.80 -7.26
CA LYS A 45 10.23 -13.94 -7.13
C LYS A 45 10.80 -13.63 -8.51
N LEU A 46 10.94 -12.35 -8.80
CA LEU A 46 11.56 -11.84 -10.03
C LEU A 46 13.09 -11.72 -9.87
N GLY A 47 13.57 -11.49 -8.65
CA GLY A 47 14.99 -11.39 -8.36
C GLY A 47 15.26 -10.86 -6.96
N GLN A 48 16.54 -10.73 -6.63
CA GLN A 48 17.00 -10.15 -5.36
C GLN A 48 18.30 -9.38 -5.59
N GLY A 49 18.38 -8.17 -5.04
CA GLY A 49 19.58 -7.34 -5.04
C GLY A 49 19.88 -6.77 -3.66
N GLY A 50 20.74 -5.75 -3.58
CA GLY A 50 21.10 -5.08 -2.32
C GLY A 50 19.92 -4.42 -1.58
N PHE A 51 18.78 -4.25 -2.24
CA PHE A 51 17.55 -3.68 -1.68
C PHE A 51 16.51 -4.73 -1.27
N GLY A 52 16.82 -6.03 -1.41
CA GLY A 52 15.92 -7.13 -1.07
C GLY A 52 15.26 -7.81 -2.28
N PRO A 53 14.32 -8.72 -2.03
CA PRO A 53 13.60 -9.48 -3.06
C PRO A 53 12.50 -8.66 -3.74
N VAL A 54 12.25 -8.94 -5.01
CA VAL A 54 11.17 -8.35 -5.82
C VAL A 54 10.25 -9.47 -6.28
N TYR A 55 8.93 -9.26 -6.18
CA TYR A 55 7.90 -10.22 -6.56
C TYR A 55 6.99 -9.64 -7.65
N LYS A 56 6.46 -10.49 -8.54
CA LYS A 56 5.46 -10.14 -9.56
C LYS A 56 4.05 -10.00 -8.98
#